data_AF-A0A316DXT9-F1
#
_entry.id   AF-A0A316DXT9-F1
#
_cell.length_a   1.000
_cell.length_b   1.000
_cell.length_c   1.000
_cell.angle_alpha   90.00
_cell.angle_beta   90.00
_cell.angle_gamma   90.00
#
_symmetry.space_group_name_H-M   'P 1'
#
loop_
_entity.id
_entity.type
_entity.pdbx_description
1 polymer ?
#
loop_
_entity_poly.entity_id
_entity_poly.type
_entity_poly.pdbx_seq_one_letter_code
_entity_poly.pdbx_strand_id
1 'polypeptide(L)'
;MHKFLVVLVVFLVSVSCKEKKDETGGEDASRYEIVTDKWPKKLAVDPKAEAILKQWPEYMAMDVGFDAIYNAANKEDLSLTIDDLINEQKLLEDSTYPKEFDSPQIKSRQKVFKTYLLKVKGDLVYFLDPETSVHEMIESYNIMREQFNAVVNHTLDAKLILDQE
;
A
#
# COMPACT_ATOMS: atom_id res chain seq x y z
N MET A 1 -9.62 26.16 51.82
CA MET A 1 -8.75 26.07 50.62
C MET A 1 -9.09 24.91 49.68
N HIS A 2 -9.52 23.73 50.16
CA HIS A 2 -9.96 22.62 49.27
C HIS A 2 -11.21 22.92 48.41
N LYS A 3 -12.19 23.66 48.95
CA LYS A 3 -13.43 23.98 48.22
C LYS A 3 -13.21 24.87 46.98
N PHE A 4 -12.18 25.72 47.01
CA PHE A 4 -11.80 26.55 45.85
C PHE A 4 -11.04 25.77 44.78
N LEU A 5 -10.27 24.76 45.20
CA LEU A 5 -9.47 23.93 44.30
C LEU A 5 -10.35 23.00 43.45
N VAL A 6 -11.45 22.49 44.01
CA VAL A 6 -12.44 21.67 43.29
C VAL A 6 -13.18 22.48 42.22
N VAL A 7 -13.54 23.73 42.51
CA VAL A 7 -14.23 24.60 41.54
C VAL A 7 -13.33 24.95 40.35
N LEU A 8 -12.02 25.13 40.60
CA LEU A 8 -11.04 25.45 39.56
C LEU A 8 -10.76 24.26 38.63
N VAL A 9 -10.79 23.03 39.15
CA VAL A 9 -10.64 21.80 38.36
C VAL A 9 -11.88 21.56 37.48
N VAL A 10 -13.08 21.82 37.98
CA VAL A 10 -14.32 21.68 37.19
C VAL A 10 -14.40 22.70 36.04
N PHE A 11 -13.83 23.90 36.22
CA PHE A 11 -13.80 24.94 35.17
C PHE A 11 -12.76 24.66 34.08
N LEU A 12 -11.69 23.92 34.39
CA LEU A 12 -10.66 23.54 33.41
C LEU A 12 -11.14 22.45 32.43
N VAL A 13 -12.05 21.57 32.87
CA VAL A 13 -12.57 20.48 32.02
C VAL A 13 -13.57 21.01 30.97
N SER A 14 -14.29 22.10 31.26
CA SER A 14 -15.29 22.67 30.33
C SER A 14 -14.70 23.53 29.20
N VAL A 15 -13.41 23.90 29.25
CA VAL A 15 -12.75 24.71 28.21
C VAL A 15 -11.97 23.85 27.20
N SER A 16 -11.82 22.55 27.46
CA SER A 16 -11.03 21.65 26.59
C SER A 16 -11.75 21.17 25.32
N CYS A 17 -13.05 21.45 25.15
CA CYS A 17 -13.78 21.23 23.90
C CYS A 17 -13.98 22.55 23.15
N LYS A 18 -12.89 23.11 22.65
CA LYS A 18 -12.94 23.92 21.44
C LYS A 18 -12.39 23.07 20.30
N GLU A 19 -13.24 22.22 19.73
CA GLU A 19 -13.01 21.78 18.37
C GLU A 19 -12.99 23.04 17.50
N LYS A 20 -11.81 23.35 16.97
CA LYS A 20 -11.74 24.15 15.75
C LYS A 20 -12.45 23.35 14.69
N LYS A 21 -13.70 23.69 14.47
CA LYS A 21 -14.42 23.33 13.27
C LYS A 21 -13.73 24.10 12.15
N ASP A 22 -12.70 23.52 11.57
CA ASP A 22 -12.27 23.95 10.25
C ASP A 22 -13.46 23.67 9.34
N GLU A 23 -14.05 24.75 8.85
CA GLU A 23 -15.01 24.76 7.76
C GLU A 23 -14.27 24.30 6.50
N THR A 24 -14.02 23.00 6.37
CA THR A 24 -13.73 22.42 5.07
C THR A 24 -15.05 21.89 4.53
N GLY A 25 -15.48 22.52 3.45
CA GLY A 25 -16.82 22.48 2.90
C GLY A 25 -17.41 21.08 2.73
N GLY A 26 -18.71 20.99 3.01
CA GLY A 26 -19.57 20.03 2.35
C GLY A 26 -19.69 20.37 0.87
N GLU A 27 -18.64 20.11 0.11
CA GLU A 27 -18.79 19.74 -1.29
C GLU A 27 -19.02 18.24 -1.33
N ASP A 28 -20.08 17.85 -2.00
CA ASP A 28 -20.50 16.49 -2.37
C ASP A 28 -19.32 15.49 -2.40
N ALA A 29 -19.02 14.86 -1.25
CA ALA A 29 -17.78 14.11 -1.03
C ALA A 29 -17.65 12.88 -1.94
N SER A 30 -18.75 12.50 -2.60
CA SER A 30 -18.84 11.41 -3.57
C SER A 30 -18.53 11.81 -5.02
N ARG A 31 -18.09 13.05 -5.27
CA ARG A 31 -17.70 13.50 -6.62
C ARG A 31 -16.29 14.10 -6.66
N TYR A 32 -15.40 13.67 -5.75
CA TYR A 32 -13.97 13.94 -5.90
C TYR A 32 -13.43 13.12 -7.06
N GLU A 33 -13.11 13.80 -8.16
CA GLU A 33 -12.52 13.20 -9.36
C GLU A 33 -11.07 12.82 -9.08
N ILE A 34 -10.72 11.56 -9.35
CA ILE A 34 -9.35 11.07 -9.21
C ILE A 34 -8.61 11.27 -10.53
N VAL A 35 -7.44 11.90 -10.47
CA VAL A 35 -6.58 12.12 -11.64
C VAL A 35 -5.34 11.24 -11.53
N THR A 36 -5.35 10.11 -12.25
CA THR A 36 -4.29 9.08 -12.17
C THR A 36 -3.07 9.38 -13.05
N ASP A 37 -3.13 10.40 -13.92
CA ASP A 37 -2.07 10.71 -14.89
C ASP A 37 -0.70 10.94 -14.27
N LYS A 38 -0.67 11.53 -13.07
CA LYS A 38 0.54 11.89 -12.33
C LYS A 38 1.04 10.78 -11.41
N TRP A 39 0.27 9.71 -11.24
CA TRP A 39 0.67 8.61 -10.38
C TRP A 39 1.93 7.92 -10.92
N PRO A 40 2.78 7.38 -10.02
CA PRO A 40 3.92 6.60 -10.45
C PRO A 40 3.46 5.44 -11.33
N LYS A 41 4.25 5.08 -12.33
CA LYS A 41 3.91 3.98 -13.23
C LYS A 41 4.34 2.64 -12.63
N LYS A 42 3.59 1.59 -12.95
CA LYS A 42 3.93 0.22 -12.57
C LYS A 42 5.27 -0.20 -13.20
N LEU A 43 6.24 -0.61 -12.37
CA LEU A 43 7.60 -0.97 -12.79
C LEU A 43 7.61 -2.30 -13.55
N ALA A 44 8.14 -2.35 -14.77
CA ALA A 44 8.28 -3.61 -15.51
C ALA A 44 9.18 -4.64 -14.80
N VAL A 45 8.84 -5.92 -14.92
CA VAL A 45 9.60 -7.04 -14.37
C VAL A 45 10.52 -7.64 -15.44
N ASP A 46 11.68 -8.13 -15.00
CA ASP A 46 12.67 -8.82 -15.83
C ASP A 46 12.05 -10.08 -16.46
N PRO A 47 12.31 -10.40 -17.74
CA PRO A 47 11.73 -11.57 -18.40
C PRO A 47 11.91 -12.91 -17.66
N LYS A 48 13.02 -13.08 -16.92
CA LYS A 48 13.27 -14.29 -16.12
C LYS A 48 12.33 -14.36 -14.91
N ALA A 49 12.15 -13.24 -14.21
CA ALA A 49 11.24 -13.15 -13.08
C ALA A 49 9.78 -13.29 -13.55
N GLU A 50 9.44 -12.63 -14.66
CA GLU A 50 8.12 -12.69 -15.29
C GLU A 50 7.70 -14.13 -15.62
N ALA A 51 8.64 -14.95 -16.13
CA ALA A 51 8.37 -16.35 -16.45
C ALA A 51 7.97 -17.19 -15.22
N ILE A 52 8.48 -16.84 -14.04
CA ILE A 52 8.14 -17.49 -12.76
C ILE A 52 6.81 -16.93 -12.23
N LEU A 53 6.66 -15.60 -12.23
CA LEU A 53 5.46 -14.93 -11.72
C LEU A 53 4.19 -15.32 -12.48
N LYS A 54 4.28 -15.54 -13.80
CA LYS A 54 3.14 -16.01 -14.62
C LYS A 54 2.63 -17.39 -14.23
N GLN A 55 3.44 -18.19 -13.54
CA GLN A 55 3.04 -19.52 -13.06
C GLN A 55 2.46 -19.47 -11.65
N TRP A 56 2.36 -18.28 -11.04
CA TRP A 56 1.81 -18.06 -9.71
C TRP A 56 0.46 -17.33 -9.80
N PRO A 57 -0.66 -18.07 -9.83
CA PRO A 57 -1.98 -17.50 -10.13
C PRO A 57 -2.41 -16.39 -9.17
N GLU A 58 -2.11 -16.55 -7.88
CA GLU A 58 -2.46 -15.56 -6.85
C GLU A 58 -1.70 -14.24 -7.06
N TYR A 59 -0.44 -14.31 -7.50
CA TYR A 59 0.31 -13.11 -7.84
C TYR A 59 -0.28 -12.45 -9.09
N MET A 60 -0.63 -13.25 -10.11
CA MET A 60 -1.21 -12.71 -11.34
C MET A 60 -2.57 -12.06 -11.10
N ALA A 61 -3.41 -12.62 -10.23
CA ALA A 61 -4.67 -12.01 -9.82
C ALA A 61 -4.39 -10.63 -9.20
N MET A 62 -3.51 -10.57 -8.20
CA MET A 62 -3.13 -9.32 -7.55
C MET A 62 -2.47 -8.31 -8.52
N ASP A 63 -1.62 -8.72 -9.45
CA ASP A 63 -0.97 -7.81 -10.42
C ASP A 63 -1.98 -7.21 -11.42
N VAL A 64 -3.02 -7.98 -11.78
CA VAL A 64 -4.14 -7.48 -12.60
C VAL A 64 -5.04 -6.55 -11.78
N GLY A 65 -5.37 -6.91 -10.53
CA GLY A 65 -6.11 -6.04 -9.62
C GLY A 65 -5.37 -4.72 -9.34
N PHE A 66 -4.04 -4.77 -9.27
CA PHE A 66 -3.21 -3.57 -9.16
C PHE A 66 -3.37 -2.67 -10.39
N ASP A 67 -3.42 -3.19 -11.62
CA ASP A 67 -3.62 -2.36 -12.81
C ASP A 67 -4.97 -1.63 -12.81
N ALA A 68 -5.99 -2.20 -12.16
CA ALA A 68 -7.32 -1.60 -12.09
C ALA A 68 -7.33 -0.27 -11.32
N ILE A 69 -6.37 -0.02 -10.42
CA ILE A 69 -6.33 1.25 -9.65
C ILE A 69 -6.23 2.46 -10.57
N TYR A 70 -5.56 2.34 -11.71
CA TYR A 70 -5.36 3.44 -12.67
C TYR A 70 -6.64 3.81 -13.43
N ASN A 71 -7.68 2.97 -13.34
CA ASN A 71 -8.98 3.19 -13.98
C ASN A 71 -10.03 3.78 -13.01
N ALA A 72 -9.68 4.00 -11.74
CA ALA A 72 -10.60 4.59 -10.78
C ALA A 72 -10.91 6.05 -11.13
N ALA A 73 -12.19 6.37 -11.36
CA ALA A 73 -12.61 7.72 -11.72
C ALA A 73 -12.96 8.59 -10.50
N ASN A 74 -13.30 7.95 -9.39
CA ASN A 74 -13.72 8.59 -8.13
C ASN A 74 -13.30 7.74 -6.92
N LYS A 75 -13.54 8.27 -5.72
CA LYS A 75 -13.16 7.61 -4.46
C LYS A 75 -13.89 6.29 -4.23
N GLU A 76 -15.13 6.15 -4.68
CA GLU A 76 -15.92 4.93 -4.57
C GLU A 76 -15.33 3.81 -5.44
N ASP A 77 -14.99 4.10 -6.69
CA ASP A 77 -14.32 3.17 -7.61
C ASP A 77 -12.96 2.73 -7.05
N LEU A 78 -12.19 3.70 -6.53
CA LEU A 78 -10.91 3.39 -5.89
C LEU A 78 -11.12 2.53 -4.64
N SER A 79 -12.14 2.83 -3.81
CA SER A 79 -12.43 2.04 -2.60
C SER A 79 -12.78 0.60 -2.92
N LEU A 80 -13.61 0.36 -3.95
CA LEU A 80 -13.94 -0.99 -4.41
C LEU A 80 -12.67 -1.72 -4.87
N THR A 81 -11.86 -1.05 -5.71
CA THR A 81 -10.63 -1.63 -6.26
C THR A 81 -9.62 -1.97 -5.15
N ILE A 82 -9.48 -1.12 -4.15
CA ILE A 82 -8.59 -1.34 -3.01
C ILE A 82 -9.09 -2.51 -2.14
N ASP A 83 -10.40 -2.66 -1.96
CA ASP A 83 -10.96 -3.79 -1.21
C ASP A 83 -10.69 -5.13 -1.91
N ASP A 84 -10.87 -5.19 -3.23
CA ASP A 84 -10.54 -6.37 -4.03
C ASP A 84 -9.03 -6.68 -3.96
N LEU A 85 -8.19 -5.67 -4.16
CA LEU A 85 -6.73 -5.82 -4.11
C LEU A 85 -6.22 -6.25 -2.71
N ILE A 86 -6.86 -5.80 -1.64
CA ILE A 86 -6.57 -6.28 -0.27
C ILE A 86 -6.91 -7.77 -0.13
N ASN A 87 -7.98 -8.25 -0.75
CA ASN A 87 -8.35 -9.66 -0.70
C ASN A 87 -7.38 -10.52 -1.51
N GLU A 88 -7.00 -10.06 -2.71
CA GLU A 88 -5.99 -10.72 -3.55
C GLU A 88 -4.62 -10.76 -2.84
N GLN A 89 -4.22 -9.68 -2.17
CA GLN A 89 -2.97 -9.66 -1.40
C GLN A 89 -2.98 -10.70 -0.26
N LYS A 90 -4.11 -10.89 0.44
CA LYS A 90 -4.23 -11.92 1.48
C LYS A 90 -4.10 -13.32 0.89
N LEU A 91 -4.78 -13.58 -0.22
CA LEU A 91 -4.68 -14.86 -0.94
C LEU A 91 -3.24 -15.13 -1.39
N LEU A 92 -2.55 -14.10 -1.88
CA LEU A 92 -1.13 -14.20 -2.23
C LEU A 92 -0.26 -14.56 -1.00
N GLU A 93 -0.49 -13.92 0.13
CA GLU A 93 0.26 -14.17 1.38
C GLU A 93 0.06 -15.59 1.92
N ASP A 94 -1.15 -16.13 1.77
CA ASP A 94 -1.50 -17.49 2.20
C ASP A 94 -1.12 -18.57 1.18
N SER A 95 -0.77 -18.18 -0.04
CA SER A 95 -0.43 -19.10 -1.13
C SER A 95 0.95 -19.75 -0.97
N THR A 96 1.21 -20.79 -1.77
CA THR A 96 2.54 -21.40 -1.84
C THR A 96 3.42 -20.58 -2.78
N TYR A 97 4.53 -20.04 -2.25
CA TYR A 97 5.45 -19.21 -3.01
C TYR A 97 6.28 -20.09 -3.97
N PRO A 98 6.58 -19.60 -5.20
CA PRO A 98 7.61 -20.19 -6.03
C PRO A 98 8.93 -20.27 -5.27
N LYS A 99 9.69 -21.36 -5.46
CA LYS A 99 10.90 -21.65 -4.68
C LYS A 99 11.91 -20.50 -4.69
N GLU A 100 12.05 -19.83 -5.83
CA GLU A 100 12.94 -18.68 -6.03
C GLU A 100 12.51 -17.48 -5.21
N PHE A 101 11.20 -17.29 -5.00
CA PHE A 101 10.62 -16.14 -4.32
C PHE A 101 10.16 -16.44 -2.89
N ASP A 102 10.27 -17.69 -2.43
CA ASP A 102 10.03 -18.09 -1.05
C ASP A 102 11.19 -17.66 -0.15
N SER A 103 11.35 -16.35 0.02
CA SER A 103 12.41 -15.76 0.84
C SER A 103 11.88 -14.65 1.75
N PRO A 104 12.56 -14.40 2.90
CA PRO A 104 12.19 -13.30 3.78
C PRO A 104 12.21 -11.93 3.10
N GLN A 105 13.06 -11.73 2.09
CA GLN A 105 13.19 -10.47 1.37
C GLN A 105 11.91 -10.14 0.59
N ILE A 106 11.36 -11.13 -0.14
CA ILE A 106 10.09 -10.99 -0.87
C ILE A 106 8.93 -10.79 0.10
N LYS A 107 8.79 -11.68 1.10
CA LYS A 107 7.69 -11.62 2.06
C LYS A 107 7.67 -10.31 2.85
N SER A 108 8.85 -9.78 3.20
CA SER A 108 8.95 -8.48 3.86
C SER A 108 8.44 -7.35 2.98
N ARG A 109 8.78 -7.32 1.68
CA ARG A 109 8.31 -6.27 0.76
C ARG A 109 6.81 -6.37 0.49
N GLN A 110 6.27 -7.59 0.38
CA GLN A 110 4.83 -7.79 0.30
C GLN A 110 4.09 -7.26 1.54
N LYS A 111 4.64 -7.45 2.74
CA LYS A 111 4.06 -6.88 3.97
C LYS A 111 4.09 -5.35 3.98
N VAL A 112 5.15 -4.74 3.45
CA VAL A 112 5.22 -3.27 3.28
C VAL A 112 4.13 -2.81 2.30
N PHE A 113 3.99 -3.49 1.16
CA PHE A 113 2.92 -3.20 0.19
C PHE A 113 1.52 -3.32 0.81
N LYS A 114 1.24 -4.40 1.54
CA LYS A 114 0.00 -4.57 2.31
C LYS A 114 -0.26 -3.42 3.28
N THR A 115 0.78 -2.91 3.93
CA THR A 115 0.65 -1.81 4.88
C THR A 115 0.16 -0.54 4.20
N TYR A 116 0.71 -0.21 3.03
CA TYR A 116 0.27 0.96 2.27
C TYR A 116 -1.10 0.77 1.60
N LEU A 117 -1.45 -0.45 1.17
CA LEU A 117 -2.83 -0.77 0.77
C LEU A 117 -3.84 -0.44 1.88
N LEU A 118 -3.54 -0.86 3.11
CA LEU A 118 -4.39 -0.58 4.26
C LEU A 118 -4.41 0.91 4.63
N LYS A 119 -3.32 1.64 4.37
CA LYS A 119 -3.26 3.10 4.54
C LYS A 119 -4.22 3.80 3.57
N VAL A 120 -4.19 3.44 2.28
CA VAL A 120 -5.13 3.96 1.27
C VAL A 120 -6.57 3.68 1.70
N LYS A 121 -6.87 2.45 2.10
CA LYS A 121 -8.20 2.10 2.64
C LYS A 121 -8.59 2.98 3.83
N GLY A 122 -7.67 3.23 4.75
CA GLY A 122 -7.88 4.13 5.87
C GLY A 122 -8.28 5.53 5.41
N ASP A 123 -7.52 6.12 4.49
CA ASP A 123 -7.80 7.45 3.96
C ASP A 123 -9.18 7.51 3.30
N LEU A 124 -9.56 6.49 2.53
CA LEU A 124 -10.87 6.41 1.88
C LEU A 124 -12.02 6.28 2.91
N VAL A 125 -11.89 5.40 3.91
CA VAL A 125 -12.90 5.20 4.95
C VAL A 125 -13.12 6.46 5.80
N TYR A 126 -12.06 7.22 6.06
CA TYR A 126 -12.13 8.46 6.82
C TYR A 126 -12.34 9.70 5.93
N PHE A 127 -12.69 9.52 4.65
CA PHE A 127 -12.94 10.59 3.68
C PHE A 127 -11.78 11.59 3.52
N LEU A 128 -10.55 11.15 3.77
CA LEU A 128 -9.34 11.93 3.56
C LEU A 128 -8.95 11.95 2.07
N ASP A 129 -7.93 12.73 1.74
CA ASP A 129 -7.28 12.71 0.43
C ASP A 129 -6.31 11.51 0.35
N PRO A 130 -6.56 10.50 -0.50
CA PRO A 130 -5.72 9.32 -0.58
C PRO A 130 -4.48 9.51 -1.46
N GLU A 131 -4.28 10.67 -2.11
CA GLU A 131 -3.23 10.86 -3.13
C GLU A 131 -1.84 10.43 -2.62
N THR A 132 -1.47 10.87 -1.41
CA THR A 132 -0.16 10.54 -0.83
C THR A 132 -0.04 9.05 -0.53
N SER A 133 -1.05 8.43 0.07
CA SER A 133 -0.98 7.00 0.39
C SER A 133 -1.03 6.11 -0.85
N VAL A 134 -1.71 6.53 -1.91
CA VAL A 134 -1.69 5.86 -3.22
C VAL A 134 -0.29 5.90 -3.82
N HIS A 135 0.40 7.04 -3.77
CA HIS A 135 1.78 7.14 -4.24
C HIS A 135 2.70 6.16 -3.50
N GLU A 136 2.65 6.16 -2.17
CA GLU A 136 3.47 5.26 -1.34
C GLU A 136 3.11 3.78 -1.61
N MET A 137 1.83 3.47 -1.82
CA MET A 137 1.38 2.13 -2.18
C MET A 137 1.99 1.68 -3.52
N ILE A 138 1.91 2.52 -4.56
CA ILE A 138 2.47 2.20 -5.87
C ILE A 138 4.00 2.03 -5.79
N GLU A 139 4.69 2.92 -5.06
CA GLU A 139 6.12 2.81 -4.84
C GLU A 139 6.49 1.51 -4.11
N SER A 140 5.77 1.16 -3.05
CA SER A 140 6.02 -0.08 -2.32
C SER A 140 5.79 -1.34 -3.18
N TYR A 141 4.80 -1.31 -4.07
CA TYR A 141 4.57 -2.37 -5.04
C TYR A 141 5.72 -2.47 -6.05
N ASN A 142 6.16 -1.33 -6.58
CA ASN A 142 7.30 -1.27 -7.50
C ASN A 142 8.58 -1.80 -6.86
N ILE A 143 8.84 -1.49 -5.60
CA ILE A 143 10.01 -2.02 -4.88
C ILE A 143 9.90 -3.54 -4.70
N MET A 144 8.70 -4.08 -4.47
CA MET A 144 8.51 -5.53 -4.46
C MET A 144 8.80 -6.14 -5.83
N ARG A 145 8.34 -5.51 -6.91
CA ARG A 145 8.63 -5.95 -8.30
C ARG A 145 10.12 -5.91 -8.62
N GLU A 146 10.81 -4.86 -8.19
CA GLU A 146 12.26 -4.72 -8.31
C GLU A 146 13.00 -5.83 -7.56
N GLN A 147 12.51 -6.24 -6.39
CA GLN A 147 13.10 -7.33 -5.63
C GLN A 147 13.01 -8.67 -6.38
N PHE A 148 11.93 -8.94 -7.13
CA PHE A 148 11.87 -10.12 -8.00
C PHE A 148 12.98 -10.08 -9.06
N ASN A 149 13.21 -8.91 -9.67
CA ASN A 149 14.27 -8.72 -10.67
C ASN A 149 15.65 -8.95 -10.06
N ALA A 150 15.88 -8.48 -8.84
CA ALA A 150 17.13 -8.70 -8.13
C ALA A 150 17.34 -10.19 -7.86
N VAL A 151 16.34 -10.90 -7.34
CA VAL A 151 16.47 -12.33 -6.99
C VAL A 151 16.89 -13.19 -8.19
N VAL A 152 16.34 -12.95 -9.38
CA VAL A 152 16.69 -13.75 -10.57
C VAL A 152 18.00 -13.36 -11.25
N ASN A 153 18.55 -12.20 -10.91
CA ASN A 153 19.78 -11.67 -11.53
C ASN A 153 20.99 -11.71 -10.58
N HIS A 154 20.79 -11.92 -9.28
CA HIS A 154 21.88 -12.14 -8.33
C HIS A 154 22.44 -13.57 -8.45
N THR A 155 23.31 -13.77 -9.43
CA THR A 155 24.28 -14.88 -9.40
C THR A 155 25.51 -14.41 -8.62
N LEU A 156 25.56 -14.71 -7.32
CA LEU A 156 26.87 -14.85 -6.66
C LEU A 156 27.53 -16.06 -7.35
N ASP A 157 28.32 -15.78 -8.38
CA ASP A 157 29.06 -16.81 -9.09
C ASP A 157 30.09 -17.38 -8.12
N ALA A 158 29.78 -18.52 -7.50
CA ALA A 158 30.65 -19.16 -6.53
C ALA A 158 32.04 -19.46 -7.14
N LYS A 159 32.15 -19.54 -8.47
CA LYS A 159 33.45 -19.61 -9.17
C LYS A 159 34.31 -18.36 -8.98
N LEU A 160 33.72 -17.16 -9.00
CA LEU A 160 34.46 -15.91 -8.78
C LEU A 160 35.06 -15.80 -7.37
N ILE A 161 34.49 -16.52 -6.40
CA ILE A 161 34.99 -16.57 -5.01
C ILE A 161 36.10 -17.62 -4.87
N LEU A 162 36.03 -18.72 -5.62
CA LEU A 162 36.96 -19.85 -5.52
C LEU A 162 38.20 -19.72 -6.42
N ASP A 163 38.20 -18.79 -7.38
CA ASP A 163 39.36 -18.51 -8.26
C ASP A 163 40.38 -17.52 -7.63
N GLN A 164 40.26 -17.20 -6.34
CA GLN A 164 41.19 -16.34 -5.58
C GLN A 164 42.14 -17.08 -4.62
N GLU A 165 42.19 -18.41 -4.66
CA GLU A 165 43.21 -19.23 -3.96
C GLU A 165 44.16 -19.92 -4.95
#